data_AF-A0A158E2M0-F1
#
_entry.id   AF-A0A158E2M0-F1
#
_cell.length_a   1.000
_cell.length_b   1.000
_cell.length_c   1.000
_cell.angle_alpha   90.00
_cell.angle_beta   90.00
_cell.angle_gamma   90.00
#
_symmetry.space_group_name_H-M   'P 1'
#
loop_
_entity.id
_entity.type
_entity.pdbx_description
1 polymer ?
#
loop_
_entity_poly.entity_id
_entity_poly.type
_entity_poly.pdbx_seq_one_letter_code
_entity_poly.pdbx_strand_id
1 'polypeptide(L)'
;MEGSARGCLVICVAPRVNDAEVQQFLQSAVAGGTALVERRFRDAISAGEIASDFPVVARATQVTDFARGLTMRAQIGTPRKTLLRDADEAADLVLLPRR
;
A
#
# COMPACT_ATOMS: atom_id res chain seq x y z
N MET A 1 23.26 -12.19 1.90
CA MET A 1 22.59 -11.17 1.06
C MET A 1 21.31 -11.78 0.51
N GLU A 2 20.29 -11.96 1.33
CA GLU A 2 19.03 -12.58 0.92
C GLU A 2 17.90 -11.74 1.51
N GLY A 3 17.10 -11.11 0.64
CA GLY A 3 15.96 -10.29 1.05
C GLY A 3 15.74 -9.04 0.19
N SER A 4 16.81 -8.42 -0.33
CA SER A 4 16.70 -7.13 -1.04
C SER A 4 16.17 -7.26 -2.49
N ALA A 5 16.42 -8.38 -3.17
CA ALA A 5 16.12 -8.51 -4.60
C ALA A 5 14.64 -8.75 -4.93
N ARG A 6 13.89 -9.48 -4.08
CA ARG A 6 12.50 -9.88 -4.40
C ARG A 6 11.54 -8.69 -4.44
N GLY A 7 11.69 -7.75 -3.51
CA GLY A 7 10.90 -6.51 -3.50
C GLY A 7 11.19 -5.62 -4.70
N CYS A 8 12.47 -5.44 -5.05
CA CYS A 8 12.87 -4.71 -6.25
C CYS A 8 12.38 -5.37 -7.55
N LEU A 9 12.42 -6.71 -7.62
CA LEU A 9 11.91 -7.46 -8.77
C LEU A 9 10.42 -7.18 -9.00
N VAL A 10 9.61 -7.29 -7.94
CA VAL A 10 8.14 -7.09 -8.02
C VAL A 10 7.77 -5.62 -8.32
N ILE A 11 8.50 -4.65 -7.76
CA ILE A 11 8.11 -3.24 -7.85
C ILE A 11 8.67 -2.54 -9.09
N CYS A 12 9.91 -2.85 -9.50
CA CYS A 12 10.65 -2.07 -10.48
C CYS A 12 10.79 -2.78 -11.84
N VAL A 13 11.02 -4.10 -11.80
CA VAL A 13 11.35 -4.88 -13.01
C VAL A 13 10.10 -5.53 -13.59
N ALA A 14 9.38 -6.31 -12.78
CA ALA A 14 8.22 -7.09 -13.20
C ALA A 14 7.13 -6.24 -13.91
N PRO A 15 6.80 -5.00 -13.49
CA PRO A 15 5.78 -4.22 -14.19
C PRO A 15 6.18 -3.75 -15.60
N ARG A 16 7.46 -3.82 -15.95
CA ARG A 16 7.97 -3.47 -17.29
C ARG A 16 8.10 -4.68 -18.20
N VAL A 17 7.91 -5.89 -17.69
CA VAL A 17 7.98 -7.12 -18.48
C VAL A 17 6.66 -7.31 -19.22
N ASN A 18 6.73 -7.50 -20.54
CA ASN A 18 5.57 -7.84 -21.36
C ASN A 18 5.34 -9.36 -21.37
N ASP A 19 5.09 -9.91 -20.18
CA ASP A 19 4.81 -11.32 -19.96
C ASP A 19 3.46 -11.46 -19.22
N ALA A 20 2.57 -12.27 -19.76
CA ALA A 20 1.20 -12.38 -19.27
C ALA A 20 1.12 -13.01 -17.87
N GLU A 21 1.98 -13.97 -17.55
CA GLU A 21 2.00 -14.60 -16.23
C GLU A 21 2.52 -13.62 -15.18
N VAL A 22 3.55 -12.84 -15.52
CA VAL A 22 4.08 -11.79 -14.64
C VAL A 22 3.02 -10.71 -14.40
N GLN A 23 2.29 -10.27 -15.44
CA GLN A 23 1.22 -9.29 -15.29
C GLN A 23 0.07 -9.81 -14.41
N GLN A 24 -0.38 -11.04 -14.64
CA GLN A 24 -1.43 -11.68 -13.84
C GLN A 24 -1.01 -11.85 -12.38
N PHE A 25 0.25 -12.24 -12.14
CA PHE A 25 0.81 -12.34 -10.80
C PHE A 25 0.80 -10.98 -10.08
N LEU A 26 1.25 -9.92 -10.75
CA LEU A 26 1.27 -8.56 -10.18
C LEU A 26 -0.14 -8.07 -9.86
N GLN A 27 -1.11 -8.28 -10.76
CA GLN A 27 -2.52 -7.93 -10.51
C GLN A 27 -3.06 -8.65 -9.28
N SER A 28 -2.77 -9.95 -9.15
CA SER A 28 -3.21 -10.77 -8.01
C SER A 28 -2.54 -10.33 -6.71
N ALA A 29 -1.26 -9.98 -6.74
CA ALA A 29 -0.52 -9.48 -5.58
C ALA A 29 -1.06 -8.12 -5.11
N VAL A 30 -1.35 -7.20 -6.03
CA VAL A 30 -1.95 -5.90 -5.71
C VAL A 30 -3.36 -6.09 -5.13
N ALA A 31 -4.21 -6.89 -5.79
CA ALA A 31 -5.55 -7.18 -5.31
C ALA A 31 -5.55 -7.83 -3.93
N GLY A 32 -4.66 -8.79 -3.69
CA GLY A 32 -4.47 -9.44 -2.39
C GLY A 32 -4.02 -8.46 -1.31
N GLY A 33 -3.06 -7.59 -1.62
CA GLY A 33 -2.60 -6.54 -0.70
C GLY A 33 -3.72 -5.57 -0.32
N THR A 34 -4.47 -5.09 -1.30
CA THR A 34 -5.63 -4.20 -1.05
C THR A 34 -6.70 -4.90 -0.23
N ALA A 35 -7.04 -6.17 -0.52
CA ALA A 35 -8.04 -6.93 0.23
C ALA A 35 -7.68 -7.11 1.71
N LEU A 36 -6.39 -7.26 2.04
CA LEU A 36 -5.93 -7.32 3.44
C LEU A 36 -6.20 -6.00 4.18
N VAL A 37 -5.93 -4.86 3.54
CA VAL A 37 -6.19 -3.54 4.13
C VAL A 37 -7.69 -3.29 4.27
N GLU A 38 -8.49 -3.64 3.25
CA GLU A 38 -9.94 -3.52 3.34
C GLU A 38 -10.53 -4.33 4.50
N ARG A 39 -10.04 -5.56 4.71
CA ARG A 39 -10.46 -6.40 5.83
C ARG A 39 -10.17 -5.70 7.16
N ARG A 40 -8.97 -5.14 7.33
CA ARG A 40 -8.61 -4.40 8.56
C ARG A 40 -9.53 -3.21 8.82
N PHE A 41 -9.94 -2.48 7.78
CA PHE A 41 -10.93 -1.40 7.92
C PHE A 41 -12.31 -1.94 8.29
N ARG A 42 -12.78 -3.02 7.67
CA ARG A 42 -14.06 -3.65 8.04
C ARG A 42 -14.06 -4.14 9.49
N ASP A 43 -12.96 -4.70 9.95
CA ASP A 43 -12.77 -5.10 11.35
C ASP A 43 -12.82 -3.87 12.29
N ALA A 44 -12.19 -2.75 11.90
CA ALA A 44 -12.25 -1.48 12.65
C ALA A 44 -13.67 -0.89 12.72
N ILE A 45 -14.44 -0.94 11.62
CA ILE A 45 -15.85 -0.53 11.59
C ILE A 45 -16.65 -1.39 12.57
N SER A 46 -16.44 -2.71 12.52
CA SER A 46 -17.16 -3.66 13.38
C SER A 46 -16.83 -3.46 14.86
N ALA A 47 -15.62 -3.02 15.17
CA ALA A 47 -15.16 -2.65 16.51
C ALA A 47 -15.60 -1.24 16.95
N GLY A 48 -16.19 -0.43 16.06
CA GLY A 48 -16.56 0.96 16.33
C GLY A 48 -15.37 1.94 16.38
N GLU A 49 -14.19 1.54 15.90
CA GLU A 49 -12.98 2.38 15.85
C GLU A 49 -13.06 3.45 14.75
N ILE A 50 -13.79 3.17 13.66
CA ILE A 50 -14.02 4.09 12.54
C ILE A 50 -15.49 4.09 12.12
N ALA A 51 -15.94 5.17 11.49
CA ALA A 51 -17.33 5.37 11.08
C ALA A 51 -17.81 4.30 10.09
N SER A 52 -19.10 3.93 10.16
CA SER A 52 -19.68 2.87 9.31
C SER A 52 -19.79 3.25 7.83
N ASP A 53 -19.79 4.53 7.52
CA ASP A 53 -19.79 5.08 6.15
C ASP A 53 -18.37 5.32 5.60
N PHE A 54 -17.33 4.89 6.33
CA PHE A 54 -15.94 5.04 5.91
C PHE A 54 -15.71 4.39 4.53
N PRO A 55 -15.09 5.08 3.57
CA PRO A 55 -14.96 4.60 2.19
C PRO A 55 -13.85 3.53 2.06
N VAL A 56 -14.10 2.33 2.61
CA VAL A 56 -13.13 1.23 2.78
C VAL A 56 -12.30 0.95 1.53
N VAL A 57 -12.94 0.73 0.38
CA VAL A 57 -12.26 0.35 -0.87
C VAL A 57 -11.31 1.46 -1.31
N ALA A 58 -11.80 2.70 -1.38
CA ALA A 58 -11.00 3.84 -1.81
C ALA A 58 -9.79 4.09 -0.87
N ARG A 59 -10.00 3.95 0.44
CA ARG A 59 -8.93 4.14 1.44
C ARG A 59 -7.92 3.00 1.43
N ALA A 60 -8.34 1.77 1.18
CA ALA A 60 -7.43 0.64 1.03
C ALA A 60 -6.53 0.79 -0.21
N THR A 61 -7.07 1.26 -1.33
CA THR A 61 -6.26 1.62 -2.51
C THR A 61 -5.24 2.70 -2.17
N GLN A 62 -5.66 3.79 -1.50
CA GLN A 62 -4.75 4.88 -1.12
C GLN A 62 -3.61 4.41 -0.20
N VAL A 63 -3.89 3.57 0.80
CA VAL A 63 -2.84 2.96 1.65
C VAL A 63 -1.82 2.20 0.81
N THR A 64 -2.29 1.41 -0.16
CA THR A 64 -1.44 0.62 -1.05
C THR A 64 -0.56 1.53 -1.91
N ASP A 65 -1.12 2.62 -2.45
CA ASP A 65 -0.40 3.61 -3.24
C ASP A 65 0.68 4.35 -2.42
N PHE A 66 0.33 4.79 -1.21
CA PHE A 66 1.29 5.42 -0.29
C PHE A 66 2.43 4.47 0.08
N ALA A 67 2.12 3.20 0.39
CA ALA A 67 3.14 2.20 0.69
C ALA A 67 4.11 2.00 -0.49
N ARG A 68 3.60 2.01 -1.73
CA ARG A 68 4.44 1.93 -2.93
C ARG A 68 5.32 3.16 -3.11
N GLY A 69 4.77 4.36 -2.91
CA GLY A 69 5.52 5.63 -2.98
C GLY A 69 6.62 5.72 -1.91
N LEU A 70 6.33 5.30 -0.68
CA LEU A 70 7.31 5.19 0.40
C LEU A 70 8.42 4.18 0.07
N THR A 71 8.06 3.03 -0.50
CA THR A 71 9.03 2.02 -0.92
C THR A 71 9.98 2.55 -2.00
N MET A 72 9.45 3.25 -3.00
CA MET A 72 10.26 3.89 -4.03
C MET A 72 11.22 4.92 -3.41
N ARG A 73 10.72 5.80 -2.52
CA ARG A 73 11.55 6.81 -1.85
C ARG A 73 12.66 6.18 -1.00
N ALA A 74 12.38 5.07 -0.33
CA ALA A 74 13.37 4.31 0.41
C ALA A 74 14.48 3.77 -0.51
N GLN A 75 14.11 3.24 -1.68
CA GLN A 75 15.06 2.69 -2.65
C GLN A 75 16.00 3.76 -3.26
N ILE A 76 15.55 5.01 -3.40
CA ILE A 76 16.39 6.11 -3.89
C ILE A 76 17.14 6.86 -2.77
N GLY A 77 17.15 6.32 -1.54
CA GLY A 77 17.99 6.83 -0.45
C GLY A 77 17.33 7.89 0.43
N THR A 78 16.00 8.03 0.42
CA THR A 78 15.33 8.93 1.38
C THR A 78 15.60 8.49 2.82
N PRO A 79 16.01 9.40 3.73
CA PRO A 79 16.32 9.02 5.10
C PRO A 79 15.14 8.37 5.82
N ARG A 80 15.40 7.34 6.63
CA ARG A 80 14.38 6.64 7.41
C ARG A 80 13.50 7.58 8.24
N LYS A 81 14.09 8.58 8.89
CA LYS A 81 13.36 9.58 9.69
C LYS A 81 12.31 10.33 8.86
N THR A 82 12.68 10.69 7.63
CA THR A 82 11.76 11.35 6.68
C THR A 82 10.66 10.40 6.25
N LEU A 83 10.99 9.16 5.89
CA LEU A 83 9.99 8.15 5.51
C LEU A 83 8.98 7.87 6.62
N LEU A 84 9.41 7.83 7.87
CA LEU A 84 8.51 7.60 9.02
C LEU A 84 7.53 8.77 9.19
N ARG A 85 8.02 10.02 9.10
CA ARG A 85 7.16 11.19 9.14
C ARG A 85 6.16 11.20 7.97
N ASP A 86 6.64 10.94 6.76
CA ASP A 86 5.77 10.94 5.59
C ASP A 86 4.74 9.80 5.63
N ALA A 87 5.05 8.68 6.30
CA ALA A 87 4.10 7.59 6.55
C ALA A 87 3.04 7.96 7.59
N ASP A 88 3.43 8.70 8.63
CA ASP A 88 2.53 9.24 9.65
C ASP A 88 1.54 10.23 9.04
N GLU A 89 2.04 11.21 8.26
CA GLU A 89 1.21 12.16 7.52
C GLU A 89 0.26 11.45 6.53
N ALA A 90 0.71 10.37 5.88
CA ALA A 90 -0.13 9.57 5.00
C ALA A 90 -1.24 8.81 5.76
N ALA A 91 -0.96 8.33 6.97
CA ALA A 91 -1.95 7.66 7.81
C ALA A 91 -3.09 8.61 8.18
N ASP A 92 -2.75 9.86 8.54
CA ASP A 92 -3.75 10.90 8.80
C ASP A 92 -4.64 11.13 7.57
N LEU A 93 -4.05 11.31 6.38
CA LEU A 93 -4.80 11.54 5.14
C LEU A 93 -5.78 10.40 4.79
N VAL A 94 -5.42 9.16 5.12
CA VAL A 94 -6.27 7.97 4.92
C VAL A 94 -7.46 7.98 5.88
N LEU A 95 -7.24 8.37 7.13
CA LEU A 95 -8.26 8.32 8.18
C LEU A 95 -9.17 9.55 8.20
N LEU A 96 -8.79 10.66 7.53
CA LEU A 96 -9.62 11.85 7.48
C LEU A 96 -11.03 11.55 6.93
N PRO A 97 -12.10 12.10 7.54
CA PRO A 97 -13.44 12.08 6.98
C PRO A 97 -13.47 12.74 5.60
N ARG A 98 -14.28 12.22 4.67
CA ARG A 98 -14.60 13.00 3.46
C ARG A 98 -15.43 14.20 3.91
N ARG A 99 -14.97 15.41 3.59
CA ARG A 99 -15.77 16.63 3.75
C ARG A 99 -16.97 16.62 2.83
#